data_AF-A0A829FJY6-F1
#
_entry.id   AF-A0A829FJY6-F1
#
_cell.length_a   1.000
_cell.length_b   1.000
_cell.length_c   1.000
_cell.angle_alpha   90.00
_cell.angle_beta   90.00
_cell.angle_gamma   90.00
#
_symmetry.space_group_name_H-M   'P 1'
#
loop_
_entity.id
_entity.type
_entity.pdbx_description
1 polymer ?
#
loop_
_entity_poly.entity_id
_entity_poly.type
_entity_poly.pdbx_seq_one_letter_code
_entity_poly.pdbx_strand_id
1 'polypeptide(L)'
;MKHVKALVVKAIMIWAILWVVLTGLYGVSFMDSTIVGVIIVVMIYVLGDLLILRKVGNIAATIADAGSAVVILWLYLYFMNDTVDIWMKVLIPALLIGVAEWFFHKWLLSQGIVPDERKME
;
A
#
# COMPACT_ATOMS: atom_id res chain seq x y z
N MET A 1 -20.36 -5.75 -1.22
CA MET A 1 -19.72 -6.18 -2.48
C MET A 1 -18.68 -5.19 -3.02
N LYS A 2 -18.97 -3.87 -3.10
CA LYS A 2 -18.04 -2.87 -3.67
C LYS A 2 -16.68 -2.78 -2.95
N HIS A 3 -16.68 -2.78 -1.60
CA HIS A 3 -15.44 -2.78 -0.81
C HIS A 3 -14.59 -4.03 -0.99
N VAL A 4 -15.21 -5.21 -1.08
CA VAL A 4 -14.47 -6.47 -1.31
C VAL A 4 -13.77 -6.45 -2.67
N LYS A 5 -14.46 -6.00 -3.72
CA LYS A 5 -13.85 -5.83 -5.04
C LYS A 5 -12.69 -4.84 -5.02
N ALA A 6 -12.85 -3.70 -4.33
CA ALA A 6 -11.79 -2.72 -4.17
C ALA A 6 -10.56 -3.29 -3.45
N LEU A 7 -10.78 -4.03 -2.35
CA LEU A 7 -9.71 -4.65 -1.58
C LEU A 7 -8.93 -5.69 -2.40
N VAL A 8 -9.62 -6.49 -3.23
CA VAL A 8 -8.97 -7.46 -4.12
C VAL A 8 -8.11 -6.76 -5.18
N VAL A 9 -8.62 -5.69 -5.80
CA VAL A 9 -7.84 -4.92 -6.79
C VAL A 9 -6.60 -4.31 -6.13
N LYS A 10 -6.75 -3.72 -4.94
CA LYS A 10 -5.63 -3.20 -4.14
C LYS A 10 -4.61 -4.28 -3.82
N ALA A 11 -5.06 -5.45 -3.35
CA ALA A 11 -4.18 -6.56 -3.00
C ALA A 11 -3.33 -7.02 -4.19
N ILE A 12 -3.96 -7.23 -5.35
CA ILE A 12 -3.25 -7.64 -6.57
C ILE A 12 -2.23 -6.58 -7.00
N MET A 13 -2.60 -5.30 -6.94
CA MET A 13 -1.73 -4.19 -7.29
C MET A 13 -0.49 -4.12 -6.38
N ILE A 14 -0.69 -4.17 -5.06
CA ILE A 14 0.41 -4.12 -4.09
C ILE A 14 1.30 -5.37 -4.20
N TRP A 15 0.71 -6.57 -4.29
CA TRP A 15 1.49 -7.80 -4.45
C TRP A 15 2.28 -7.83 -5.75
N ALA A 16 1.72 -7.34 -6.87
CA ALA A 16 2.47 -7.26 -8.12
C ALA A 16 3.72 -6.37 -7.97
N ILE A 17 3.59 -5.22 -7.31
CA ILE A 17 4.73 -4.33 -7.02
C ILE A 17 5.76 -5.05 -6.14
N LEU A 18 5.32 -5.66 -5.04
CA LEU A 18 6.21 -6.32 -4.10
C LEU A 18 6.92 -7.53 -4.71
N TRP A 19 6.23 -8.36 -5.49
CA TRP A 19 6.85 -9.52 -6.13
C TRP A 19 7.84 -9.11 -7.22
N VAL A 20 7.53 -8.08 -8.01
CA VAL A 20 8.48 -7.55 -8.99
C VAL A 20 9.73 -7.02 -8.28
N VAL A 21 9.56 -6.20 -7.25
CA VAL A 21 10.69 -5.54 -6.60
C VAL A 21 11.42 -6.47 -5.63
N LEU A 22 10.74 -6.95 -4.58
CA LEU A 22 11.36 -7.75 -3.52
C LEU A 22 11.79 -9.12 -4.05
N THR A 23 10.88 -9.89 -4.65
CA THR A 23 11.21 -11.24 -5.13
C THR A 23 12.05 -11.20 -6.40
N GLY A 24 11.67 -10.37 -7.38
CA GLY A 24 12.32 -10.32 -8.69
C GLY A 24 13.68 -9.63 -8.69
N LEU A 25 13.80 -8.44 -8.08
CA LEU A 25 15.04 -7.66 -8.12
C LEU A 25 15.97 -7.92 -6.94
N TYR A 26 15.41 -8.19 -5.77
CA TYR A 26 16.17 -8.24 -4.51
C TYR A 26 16.27 -9.63 -3.87
N GLY A 27 15.67 -10.66 -4.50
CA GLY A 27 15.79 -12.05 -4.05
C GLY A 27 15.09 -12.37 -2.73
N VAL A 28 14.19 -11.50 -2.25
CA VAL A 28 13.36 -11.78 -1.06
C VAL A 28 12.42 -12.94 -1.39
N SER A 29 12.25 -13.88 -0.47
CA SER A 29 11.41 -15.05 -0.75
C SER A 29 9.99 -14.64 -1.14
N PHE A 30 9.37 -15.41 -2.05
CA PHE A 30 7.99 -15.17 -2.48
C PHE A 30 7.02 -15.20 -1.29
N MET A 31 7.26 -16.10 -0.33
CA MET A 31 6.44 -16.22 0.88
C MET A 31 6.53 -14.94 1.73
N ASP A 32 7.75 -14.46 2.00
CA ASP A 32 7.97 -13.26 2.81
C ASP A 32 7.39 -12.01 2.15
N SER A 33 7.60 -11.88 0.84
CA SER A 33 7.04 -10.78 0.03
C SER A 33 5.51 -10.79 0.03
N THR A 34 4.89 -11.98 0.06
CA THR A 34 3.43 -12.14 0.13
C THR A 34 2.90 -11.80 1.52
N ILE A 35 3.55 -12.28 2.58
CA ILE A 35 3.17 -12.03 3.97
C ILE A 35 3.21 -10.52 4.27
N VAL A 36 4.34 -9.87 3.97
CA VAL A 36 4.44 -8.41 4.18
C VAL A 36 3.42 -7.65 3.34
N GLY A 37 3.14 -8.13 2.12
CA GLY A 37 2.10 -7.56 1.26
C GLY A 37 0.70 -7.65 1.87
N VAL A 38 0.33 -8.76 2.51
CA VAL A 38 -0.95 -8.87 3.24
C VAL A 38 -1.03 -7.82 4.34
N ILE A 39 0.05 -7.66 5.12
CA ILE A 39 0.11 -6.68 6.21
C ILE A 39 -0.07 -5.26 5.66
N ILE A 40 0.67 -4.90 4.61
CA ILE A 40 0.58 -3.58 3.97
C ILE A 40 -0.84 -3.31 3.46
N VAL A 41 -1.43 -4.24 2.70
CA VAL A 41 -2.77 -4.09 2.13
C VAL A 41 -3.81 -3.80 3.21
N VAL A 42 -3.78 -4.57 4.30
CA VAL A 42 -4.73 -4.41 5.41
C VAL A 42 -4.52 -3.07 6.10
N MET A 43 -3.28 -2.73 6.46
CA MET A 43 -2.96 -1.53 7.22
C MET A 43 -3.27 -0.25 6.44
N ILE A 44 -2.86 -0.19 5.18
CA ILE A 44 -3.09 0.98 4.31
C ILE A 44 -4.58 1.13 3.96
N TYR A 45 -5.30 0.04 3.72
CA TYR A 45 -6.75 0.13 3.49
C TYR A 45 -7.47 0.73 4.71
N VAL A 46 -7.09 0.34 5.93
CA VAL A 46 -7.69 0.89 7.14
C VAL A 46 -7.27 2.34 7.37
N LEU A 47 -5.96 2.63 7.35
CA LEU A 47 -5.43 3.95 7.70
C LEU A 47 -5.64 4.99 6.59
N GLY A 48 -5.25 4.68 5.36
CA GLY A 48 -5.37 5.56 4.20
C GLY A 48 -6.81 5.69 3.75
N ASP A 49 -7.38 4.62 3.18
CA ASP A 49 -8.64 4.70 2.44
C ASP A 49 -9.84 5.02 3.34
N LEU A 50 -9.94 4.35 4.49
CA LEU A 50 -11.12 4.44 5.33
C LEU A 50 -11.09 5.62 6.31
N LEU A 51 -9.91 6.13 6.68
CA LEU A 51 -9.81 7.24 7.64
C LEU A 51 -9.37 8.54 6.98
N ILE A 52 -8.27 8.51 6.23
CA ILE A 52 -7.63 9.74 5.72
C ILE A 52 -8.25 10.20 4.40
N LEU A 53 -8.50 9.29 3.45
CA LEU A 53 -8.98 9.62 2.11
C LEU A 53 -10.35 10.32 2.15
N ARG A 54 -11.26 9.85 3.01
CA ARG A 54 -12.62 10.40 3.19
C ARG A 54 -12.62 11.83 3.69
N LYS A 55 -11.71 12.13 4.63
CA LYS A 55 -11.73 13.36 5.44
C LYS A 55 -10.76 14.42 4.95
N VAL A 56 -9.59 14.00 4.47
CA VAL A 56 -8.48 14.90 4.12
C VAL A 56 -8.27 14.90 2.61
N GLY A 57 -8.28 13.72 2.00
CA GLY A 57 -8.20 13.55 0.56
C GLY A 57 -7.01 12.76 0.05
N ASN A 58 -6.94 12.67 -1.28
CA ASN A 58 -6.03 11.77 -1.98
C ASN A 58 -4.54 12.00 -1.62
N ILE A 59 -4.05 13.24 -1.70
CA ILE A 59 -2.62 13.53 -1.47
C ILE A 59 -2.20 13.11 -0.05
N ALA A 60 -3.00 13.45 0.96
CA ALA A 60 -2.71 13.09 2.35
C ALA A 60 -2.76 11.58 2.58
N ALA A 61 -3.75 10.89 2.01
CA ALA A 61 -3.85 9.43 2.08
C ALA A 61 -2.64 8.77 1.43
N THR A 62 -2.25 9.18 0.22
CA THR A 62 -1.06 8.65 -0.47
C THR A 62 0.23 8.81 0.34
N ILE A 63 0.44 9.97 0.99
CA ILE A 63 1.62 10.18 1.83
C ILE A 63 1.60 9.25 3.04
N ALA A 64 0.43 9.12 3.70
CA ALA A 64 0.26 8.22 4.82
C ALA A 64 0.49 6.76 4.42
N ASP A 65 0.04 6.36 3.24
CA ASP A 65 0.16 5.00 2.74
C ASP A 65 1.60 4.67 2.35
N ALA A 66 2.28 5.55 1.62
CA ALA A 66 3.69 5.39 1.31
C ALA A 66 4.54 5.35 2.60
N GLY A 67 4.29 6.24 3.56
CA GLY A 67 4.96 6.23 4.85
C GLY A 67 4.69 4.96 5.66
N SER A 68 3.46 4.48 5.67
CA SER A 68 3.09 3.22 6.33
C SER A 68 3.79 2.04 5.67
N ALA A 69 3.85 1.99 4.34
CA ALA A 69 4.58 0.97 3.60
C ALA A 69 6.07 0.96 3.96
N VAL A 70 6.72 2.13 4.06
CA VAL A 70 8.12 2.25 4.50
C VAL A 70 8.32 1.59 5.87
N VAL A 71 7.49 1.97 6.86
CA VAL A 71 7.63 1.48 8.23
C VAL A 71 7.38 -0.03 8.30
N ILE A 72 6.33 -0.51 7.64
CA ILE A 72 5.96 -1.93 7.65
C ILE A 72 7.04 -2.79 6.98
N LEU A 73 7.51 -2.38 5.79
CA LEU A 73 8.56 -3.10 5.08
C LEU A 73 9.86 -3.13 5.87
N TRP A 74 10.27 -1.99 6.42
CA TRP A 74 11.51 -1.89 7.20
C TRP A 74 11.46 -2.81 8.42
N LEU A 75 10.39 -2.74 9.21
CA LEU A 75 10.22 -3.59 10.39
C LEU A 75 10.22 -5.07 10.00
N TYR A 76 9.43 -5.45 8.99
CA TYR A 76 9.31 -6.84 8.58
C TYR A 76 10.64 -7.43 8.10
N LEU A 77 11.34 -6.76 7.20
CA LEU A 77 12.62 -7.22 6.68
C LEU A 77 13.70 -7.27 7.76
N TYR A 78 13.70 -6.31 8.69
CA TYR A 78 14.58 -6.32 9.85
C TYR A 78 14.36 -7.55 10.73
N PHE A 79 13.11 -7.91 11.03
CA PHE A 79 12.80 -9.10 11.83
C PHE A 79 13.15 -10.42 11.11
N MET A 80 13.15 -10.42 9.78
CA MET A 80 13.58 -11.57 8.97
C MET A 80 15.10 -11.64 8.78
N ASN A 81 15.86 -10.75 9.43
CA ASN A 81 17.31 -10.58 9.23
C ASN A 81 17.72 -10.31 7.78
N ASP A 82 16.79 -9.83 6.94
CA ASP A 82 17.06 -9.49 5.55
C ASP A 82 17.45 -8.01 5.41
N THR A 83 18.66 -7.69 5.86
CA THR A 83 19.12 -6.30 6.03
C THR A 83 20.05 -5.81 4.91
N VAL A 84 20.49 -6.70 4.02
CA VAL A 84 21.26 -6.32 2.82
C VAL A 84 20.38 -5.47 1.91
N ASP A 85 20.89 -4.29 1.52
CA ASP A 85 20.17 -3.31 0.68
C ASP A 85 18.80 -2.89 1.23
N ILE A 86 18.60 -2.95 2.55
CA ILE A 86 17.31 -2.72 3.21
C ILE A 86 16.65 -1.41 2.77
N TRP A 87 17.41 -0.32 2.61
CA TRP A 87 16.86 0.95 2.18
C TRP A 87 16.28 0.89 0.76
N MET A 88 16.91 0.15 -0.15
CA MET A 88 16.38 0.00 -1.51
C MET A 88 15.19 -0.96 -1.55
N LYS A 89 15.23 -2.04 -0.76
CA LYS A 89 14.10 -2.96 -0.56
C LYS A 89 12.88 -2.28 0.08
N VAL A 90 13.07 -1.19 0.82
CA VAL A 90 11.99 -0.46 1.48
C VAL A 90 11.49 0.71 0.62
N LEU A 91 12.39 1.59 0.18
CA LEU A 91 12.03 2.87 -0.43
C LEU A 91 11.47 2.72 -1.85
N ILE A 92 12.04 1.81 -2.67
CA ILE A 92 11.58 1.60 -4.05
C ILE A 92 10.13 1.08 -4.08
N PRO A 93 9.78 -0.03 -3.39
CA PRO A 93 8.40 -0.50 -3.42
C PRO A 93 7.45 0.47 -2.70
N ALA A 94 7.85 1.14 -1.63
CA ALA A 94 7.00 2.14 -0.97
C ALA A 94 6.66 3.32 -1.89
N LEU A 95 7.63 3.79 -2.69
CA LEU A 95 7.39 4.84 -3.69
C LEU A 95 6.41 4.36 -4.77
N LEU A 96 6.62 3.15 -5.31
CA LEU A 96 5.74 2.57 -6.33
C LEU A 96 4.32 2.34 -5.78
N ILE A 97 4.18 1.86 -4.54
CA ILE A 97 2.90 1.71 -3.85
C ILE A 97 2.23 3.08 -3.72
N GLY A 98 2.94 4.12 -3.27
CA GLY A 98 2.37 5.47 -3.17
C GLY A 98 1.84 6.00 -4.50
N VAL A 99 2.60 5.83 -5.59
CA VAL A 99 2.15 6.23 -6.94
C VAL A 99 0.90 5.44 -7.34
N ALA A 100 0.90 4.12 -7.15
CA ALA A 100 -0.23 3.26 -7.50
C ALA A 100 -1.49 3.58 -6.68
N GLU A 101 -1.33 3.79 -5.37
CA GLU A 101 -2.41 4.19 -4.45
C GLU A 101 -3.02 5.53 -4.82
N TRP A 102 -2.23 6.50 -5.28
CA TRP A 102 -2.77 7.78 -5.75
C TRP A 102 -3.78 7.63 -6.90
N PHE A 103 -3.50 6.73 -7.86
CA PHE A 103 -4.45 6.41 -8.93
C PHE A 103 -5.65 5.63 -8.40
N PHE A 104 -5.40 4.67 -7.51
CA PHE A 104 -6.43 3.86 -6.88
C PHE A 104 -7.45 4.70 -6.08
N HIS A 105 -6.98 5.69 -5.32
CA HIS A 105 -7.82 6.64 -4.58
C HIS A 105 -8.77 7.44 -5.49
N LYS A 106 -8.28 7.90 -6.66
CA LYS A 106 -9.15 8.56 -7.64
C LYS A 106 -10.25 7.63 -8.13
N TRP A 107 -9.90 6.38 -8.40
CA TRP A 107 -10.86 5.38 -8.81
C TRP A 107 -11.89 5.08 -7.71
N LEU A 108 -11.45 4.90 -6.46
CA LEU A 108 -12.34 4.69 -5.29
C LEU A 108 -13.38 5.79 -5.14
N LEU A 109 -12.93 7.06 -5.19
CA LEU A 109 -13.80 8.23 -5.07
C LEU A 109 -14.77 8.32 -6.27
N SER A 110 -14.29 8.06 -7.48
CA SER A 110 -15.13 8.10 -8.70
C SER A 110 -16.24 7.04 -8.70
N GLN A 111 -15.99 5.88 -8.09
CA GLN A 111 -16.95 4.78 -8.00
C GLN A 111 -17.88 4.89 -6.79
N GLY A 112 -17.71 5.93 -5.96
CA GLY A 112 -18.46 6.12 -4.72
C GLY A 112 -18.31 4.94 -3.75
N ILE A 113 -17.16 4.26 -3.78
CA ILE A 113 -16.86 3.14 -2.88
C ILE A 113 -16.56 3.69 -1.48
N VAL A 114 -15.85 4.80 -1.44
CA VAL A 114 -15.49 5.53 -0.24
C VAL A 114 -16.15 6.92 -0.34
N PRO A 115 -16.92 7.37 0.66
CA PRO A 115 -17.61 8.66 0.58
C PRO A 115 -16.62 9.82 0.77
N ASP A 116 -16.81 10.88 -0.02
CA ASP A 116 -16.01 12.11 0.06
C ASP A 116 -16.69 13.09 1.02
N GLU A 117 -16.33 13.05 2.31
CA GLU A 117 -16.98 13.85 3.36
C GLU A 117 -16.72 15.35 3.18
N ARG A 118 -15.63 15.72 2.50
CA ARG A 118 -15.25 17.10 2.18
C ARG A 118 -16.20 17.82 1.21
N LYS A 119 -17.08 17.06 0.54
CA LYS A 119 -18.12 17.60 -0.36
C LYS A 119 -19.50 17.67 0.29
N MET A 120 -19.61 17.23 1.54
CA MET A 120 -20.85 17.22 2.31
C MET A 120 -20.97 18.43 3.25
N GLU A 121 -19.89 19.20 3.39
CA GLU A 121 -19.81 20.52 4.05
C GLU A 121 -19.96 21.65 3.02
#